data_AF-A5N6R1-F1
#
_entry.id   AF-A5N6R1-F1
#
_cell.length_a   1.000
_cell.length_b   1.000
_cell.length_c   1.000
_cell.angle_alpha   90.00
_cell.angle_beta   90.00
_cell.angle_gamma   90.00
#
_symmetry.space_group_name_H-M   'P 1'
#
loop_
_entity.id
_entity.type
_entity.pdbx_description
1 polymer ?
#
loop_
_entity_poly.entity_id
_entity_poly.type
_entity_poly.pdbx_seq_one_letter_code
_entity_poly.pdbx_strand_id
1 'polypeptide(L)'
;MISEDVIQRIKEENDIVDVISEKVKLKRSGRNYLGLCPFHNEKTPSFSVSRDKQIYKCFGCGEAGNVITFIMKSQNLNFLEAIELLADRVNIDIDLSKNKNNRKSTFENLYKLNVEAARYFFYSLNKNKSAKSYLLNRGITEHTIIKFGLGYSNDSWNHMMNFLKDKGFTELDMVSNGLIIKSEKGNYYDRFRNRIMFPVFDYRGKIIGFGGRVLDNSKPKYLNSPETPLFKKGVNLYGLNFAIKSNTSRTLIIVEGYMDCISLHQYGIKNVVASLGTALTVNQAKLMAKYVDKVILSYDADKAGEIATLRSMSILKNVGLEVKILSIPQGKDPDEFIRNNGRESFMELIQEADDLIEYRIKNIKKNIDFNNSQDIAKYTEKVLKILVELNPIEREIHIKKLWEDTGIKEQILHDMLNINAQKNVKKDVNMNIDMGFGQKLYLEPAYLKAERAFLKLILENDEAFKYSLNKIGNGELILESHKKIYEYIIENMKYDDAQKRKKYIELKCVDIDTSKEWINIMETEVQYDNEEWMNMLHNFINRIKKYKLEEYKKNIIGKIKEYESKGNLEESLKFAQQLMGIQKRIGEIQ
;
A
#
# COMPACT_ATOMS: atom_id res chain seq x y z
N MET A 1 -5.07 10.68 28.56
CA MET A 1 -5.37 9.36 27.95
C MET A 1 -6.83 9.06 28.27
N ILE A 2 -7.56 8.44 27.34
CA ILE A 2 -8.91 7.92 27.65
C ILE A 2 -8.71 6.80 28.69
N SER A 3 -9.54 6.74 29.73
CA SER A 3 -9.41 5.65 30.71
C SER A 3 -9.74 4.31 30.05
N GLU A 4 -9.07 3.27 30.52
CA GLU A 4 -9.27 1.89 30.06
C GLU A 4 -10.75 1.46 30.22
N ASP A 5 -11.39 1.89 31.31
CA ASP A 5 -12.81 1.63 31.57
C ASP A 5 -13.73 2.31 30.56
N VAL A 6 -13.41 3.52 30.09
CA VAL A 6 -14.21 4.21 29.07
C VAL A 6 -14.05 3.53 27.71
N ILE A 7 -12.84 3.12 27.32
CA ILE A 7 -12.61 2.36 26.08
C ILE A 7 -13.40 1.04 26.11
N GLN A 8 -13.37 0.34 27.24
CA GLN A 8 -14.09 -0.91 27.43
C GLN A 8 -15.61 -0.69 27.30
N ARG A 9 -16.15 0.33 27.97
CA ARG A 9 -17.57 0.68 27.90
C ARG A 9 -18.02 1.02 26.47
N ILE A 10 -17.22 1.78 25.72
CA ILE A 10 -17.51 2.10 24.31
C ILE A 10 -17.56 0.82 23.48
N LYS A 11 -16.63 -0.12 23.70
CA LYS A 11 -16.62 -1.39 22.99
C LYS A 11 -17.84 -2.26 23.35
N GLU A 12 -18.24 -2.29 24.62
CA GLU A 12 -19.38 -3.10 25.11
C GLU A 12 -20.74 -2.55 24.65
N GLU A 13 -20.91 -1.23 24.61
CA GLU A 13 -22.16 -0.60 24.16
C GLU A 13 -22.33 -0.63 22.62
N ASN A 14 -21.29 -0.97 21.87
CA ASN A 14 -21.32 -1.10 20.42
C ASN A 14 -21.34 -2.57 19.97
N ASP A 15 -22.53 -3.15 19.81
CA ASP A 15 -22.67 -4.51 19.29
C ASP A 15 -22.05 -4.64 17.89
N ILE A 16 -21.11 -5.58 17.76
CA ILE A 16 -20.35 -5.73 16.53
C ILE A 16 -21.23 -6.13 15.33
N VAL A 17 -22.30 -6.90 15.53
CA VAL A 17 -23.19 -7.29 14.43
C VAL A 17 -23.94 -6.07 13.94
N ASP A 18 -24.41 -5.23 14.85
CA ASP A 18 -25.19 -4.04 14.50
C ASP A 18 -24.32 -3.01 13.76
N VAL A 19 -23.09 -2.76 14.25
CA VAL A 19 -22.13 -1.85 13.60
C VAL A 19 -21.72 -2.35 12.21
N ILE A 20 -21.46 -3.65 12.07
CA ILE A 20 -21.06 -4.23 10.78
C ILE A 20 -22.23 -4.25 9.79
N SER A 21 -23.44 -4.52 10.27
CA SER A 21 -24.65 -4.64 9.43
C SER A 21 -25.00 -3.37 8.67
N GLU A 22 -24.49 -2.20 9.10
CA GLU A 22 -24.65 -0.94 8.38
C GLU A 22 -23.95 -0.92 7.01
N LYS A 23 -22.89 -1.73 6.86
CA LYS A 23 -22.07 -1.77 5.64
C LYS A 23 -22.09 -3.13 4.95
N VAL A 24 -22.34 -4.20 5.70
CA VAL A 24 -22.27 -5.57 5.19
C VAL A 24 -23.62 -6.23 5.40
N LYS A 25 -24.20 -6.77 4.32
CA LYS A 25 -25.42 -7.56 4.42
C LYS A 25 -25.10 -8.90 5.09
N LEU A 26 -25.35 -8.99 6.38
CA LEU A 26 -25.15 -10.19 7.19
C LEU A 26 -26.42 -11.08 7.19
N LYS A 27 -26.23 -12.39 7.07
CA LYS A 27 -27.27 -13.41 7.25
C LYS A 27 -26.92 -14.30 8.43
N ARG A 28 -27.88 -14.56 9.32
CA ARG A 28 -27.66 -15.46 10.45
C ARG A 28 -27.37 -16.88 9.96
N SER A 29 -26.34 -17.50 10.50
CA SER A 29 -25.92 -18.88 10.22
C SER A 29 -25.46 -19.54 11.53
N GLY A 30 -26.35 -20.36 12.12
CA GLY A 30 -26.14 -20.92 13.46
C GLY A 30 -26.02 -19.83 14.53
N ARG A 31 -24.92 -19.86 15.29
CA ARG A 31 -24.59 -18.86 16.33
C ARG A 31 -23.93 -17.59 15.77
N ASN A 32 -23.47 -17.62 14.51
CA ASN A 32 -22.76 -16.51 13.89
C ASN A 32 -23.59 -15.85 12.79
N TYR A 33 -23.05 -14.79 12.22
CA TYR A 33 -23.59 -14.08 11.06
C TYR A 33 -22.58 -14.12 9.92
N LEU A 34 -23.03 -14.46 8.71
CA LEU A 34 -22.19 -14.58 7.52
C LEU A 34 -22.51 -13.49 6.50
N GLY A 35 -21.47 -12.95 5.87
CA GLY A 35 -21.58 -11.99 4.77
C GLY A 35 -20.39 -12.06 3.83
N LEU A 36 -20.42 -11.23 2.79
CA LEU A 36 -19.25 -10.99 1.96
C LEU A 36 -18.27 -10.10 2.73
N CYS A 37 -17.00 -10.44 2.72
CA CYS A 37 -15.97 -9.68 3.41
C CYS A 37 -15.81 -8.29 2.79
N PRO A 38 -15.88 -7.21 3.58
CA PRO A 38 -15.67 -5.86 3.06
C PRO A 38 -14.19 -5.54 2.81
N PHE A 39 -13.27 -6.46 3.13
CA PHE A 39 -11.81 -6.23 3.08
C PHE A 39 -11.11 -6.98 1.94
N HIS A 40 -11.79 -7.89 1.25
CA HIS A 40 -11.29 -8.55 0.04
C HIS A 40 -12.47 -8.95 -0.85
N ASN A 41 -12.22 -9.05 -2.15
CA ASN A 41 -13.28 -9.37 -3.11
C ASN A 41 -13.53 -10.89 -3.16
N GLU A 42 -14.77 -11.29 -2.90
CA GLU A 42 -15.20 -12.70 -2.94
C GLU A 42 -16.65 -12.82 -3.43
N LYS A 43 -16.97 -13.97 -4.02
CA LYS A 43 -18.34 -14.27 -4.49
C LYS A 43 -19.16 -15.08 -3.48
N THR A 44 -18.49 -15.76 -2.57
CA THR A 44 -19.05 -16.65 -1.56
C THR A 44 -18.81 -16.05 -0.17
N PRO A 45 -19.81 -16.00 0.72
CA PRO A 45 -19.64 -15.44 2.06
C PRO A 45 -18.57 -16.19 2.88
N SER A 46 -17.45 -15.52 3.20
CA SER A 46 -16.45 -16.06 4.15
C SER A 46 -16.26 -15.17 5.39
N PHE A 47 -16.97 -14.04 5.46
CA PHE A 47 -16.91 -13.11 6.59
C PHE A 47 -17.90 -13.54 7.67
N SER A 48 -17.37 -14.05 8.77
CA SER A 48 -18.13 -14.47 9.94
C SER A 48 -18.03 -13.44 11.05
N VAL A 49 -19.17 -13.06 11.62
CA VAL A 49 -19.29 -12.17 12.76
C VAL A 49 -19.94 -12.95 13.90
N SER A 50 -19.26 -13.00 15.05
CA SER A 50 -19.76 -13.63 16.25
C SER A 50 -20.27 -12.55 17.19
N ARG A 51 -21.58 -12.57 17.47
CA ARG A 51 -22.19 -11.67 18.47
C ARG A 51 -21.69 -12.02 19.87
N ASP A 52 -21.63 -13.31 20.21
CA ASP A 52 -21.22 -13.76 21.55
C ASP A 52 -19.77 -13.38 21.86
N LYS A 53 -18.87 -13.53 20.87
CA LYS A 53 -17.45 -13.21 21.05
C LYS A 53 -17.11 -11.74 20.77
N GLN A 54 -18.05 -10.95 20.23
CA GLN A 54 -17.83 -9.57 19.78
C GLN A 54 -16.62 -9.40 18.84
N ILE A 55 -16.43 -10.35 17.91
CA ILE A 55 -15.35 -10.36 16.90
C ILE A 55 -15.87 -10.71 15.52
N TYR A 56 -15.13 -10.31 14.49
CA TYR A 56 -15.26 -10.81 13.13
C TYR A 56 -14.03 -11.59 12.71
N LYS A 57 -14.21 -12.57 11.82
CA LYS A 57 -13.15 -13.32 11.15
C LYS A 57 -13.55 -13.66 9.72
N CYS A 58 -12.65 -13.43 8.78
CA CYS A 58 -12.81 -13.79 7.39
C CYS A 58 -11.98 -15.03 7.07
N PHE A 59 -12.65 -16.11 6.69
CA PHE A 59 -11.99 -17.37 6.34
C PHE A 59 -11.38 -17.37 4.93
N GLY A 60 -11.74 -16.40 4.07
CA GLY A 60 -11.16 -16.21 2.74
C GLY A 60 -9.80 -15.51 2.75
N CYS A 61 -9.65 -14.40 3.49
CA CYS A 61 -8.41 -13.60 3.52
C CYS A 61 -7.66 -13.61 4.86
N GLY A 62 -8.18 -14.29 5.89
CA GLY A 62 -7.55 -14.35 7.22
C GLY A 62 -7.66 -13.06 8.03
N GLU A 63 -8.49 -12.10 7.60
CA GLU A 63 -8.78 -10.88 8.36
C GLU A 63 -9.56 -11.18 9.64
N ALA A 64 -9.19 -10.55 10.75
CA ALA A 64 -9.86 -10.70 12.04
C ALA A 64 -9.81 -9.39 12.83
N GLY A 65 -10.82 -9.14 13.65
CA GLY A 65 -10.97 -7.86 14.33
C GLY A 65 -12.17 -7.79 15.27
N ASN A 66 -12.26 -6.70 16.04
CA ASN A 66 -13.39 -6.35 16.87
C ASN A 66 -14.11 -5.12 16.25
N VAL A 67 -15.09 -4.57 16.96
CA VAL A 67 -15.87 -3.41 16.47
C VAL A 67 -14.99 -2.18 16.19
N ILE A 68 -13.96 -1.94 17.01
CA ILE A 68 -13.03 -0.80 16.85
C ILE A 68 -12.20 -1.01 15.59
N THR A 69 -11.59 -2.18 15.42
CA THR A 69 -10.75 -2.43 14.23
C THR A 69 -11.54 -2.53 12.95
N PHE A 70 -12.81 -2.97 13.02
CA PHE A 70 -13.73 -2.89 11.89
C PHE A 70 -13.93 -1.44 11.43
N ILE A 71 -14.19 -0.51 12.36
CA ILE A 71 -14.33 0.92 12.05
C ILE A 71 -13.01 1.50 11.53
N MET A 72 -11.88 1.21 12.20
CA MET A 72 -10.56 1.65 11.76
C MET A 72 -10.27 1.24 10.32
N LYS A 73 -10.51 -0.03 9.96
CA LYS A 73 -10.25 -0.55 8.60
C LYS A 73 -11.29 -0.09 7.58
N SER A 74 -12.58 -0.15 7.93
CA SER A 74 -13.67 0.20 7.01
C SER A 74 -13.77 1.71 6.74
N GLN A 75 -13.25 2.56 7.63
CA GLN A 75 -13.28 4.02 7.49
C GLN A 75 -11.88 4.65 7.38
N ASN A 76 -10.81 3.84 7.46
CA ASN A 76 -9.42 4.30 7.44
C ASN A 76 -9.14 5.34 8.53
N LEU A 77 -9.60 5.04 9.74
CA LEU A 77 -9.44 5.86 10.93
C LEU A 77 -8.32 5.30 11.81
N ASN A 78 -7.63 6.18 12.51
CA ASN A 78 -6.75 5.77 13.59
C ASN A 78 -7.57 5.37 14.84
N PHE A 79 -6.92 4.76 15.83
CA PHE A 79 -7.59 4.23 17.03
C PHE A 79 -8.44 5.28 17.75
N LEU A 80 -7.91 6.50 17.94
CA LEU A 80 -8.64 7.56 18.64
C LEU A 80 -9.84 8.07 17.84
N GLU A 81 -9.70 8.19 16.53
CA GLU A 81 -10.82 8.55 15.64
C GLU A 81 -11.92 7.48 15.63
N ALA A 82 -11.55 6.20 15.64
CA ALA A 82 -12.51 5.10 15.72
C ALA A 82 -13.23 5.06 17.07
N ILE A 83 -12.51 5.32 18.17
CA ILE A 83 -13.09 5.43 19.51
C ILE A 83 -14.03 6.63 19.62
N GLU A 84 -13.68 7.78 19.04
CA GLU A 84 -14.56 8.97 18.98
C GLU A 84 -15.86 8.66 18.23
N LEU A 85 -15.76 8.07 17.04
CA LEU A 85 -16.93 7.70 16.25
C LEU A 85 -17.84 6.70 16.96
N LEU A 86 -17.25 5.68 17.61
CA LEU A 86 -18.01 4.67 18.35
C LEU A 86 -18.64 5.24 19.61
N ALA A 87 -18.00 6.19 20.29
CA ALA A 87 -18.57 6.84 21.47
C ALA A 87 -19.71 7.80 21.13
N ASP A 88 -19.57 8.58 20.05
CA ASP A 88 -20.64 9.43 19.54
C ASP A 88 -21.88 8.59 19.18
N ARG A 89 -21.68 7.39 18.62
CA ARG A 89 -22.75 6.45 18.27
C ARG A 89 -23.57 5.99 19.48
N VAL A 90 -22.95 5.81 20.64
CA VAL A 90 -23.62 5.35 21.87
C VAL A 90 -23.81 6.46 22.91
N ASN A 91 -23.57 7.72 22.52
CA ASN A 91 -23.69 8.90 23.37
C ASN A 91 -22.87 8.81 24.67
N ILE A 92 -21.67 8.22 24.61
CA ILE A 92 -20.69 8.25 25.71
C ILE A 92 -19.83 9.49 25.55
N ASP A 93 -19.92 10.40 26.51
CA ASP A 93 -19.02 11.56 26.52
C ASP A 93 -17.61 11.12 26.90
N ILE A 94 -16.68 11.24 25.96
CA ILE A 94 -15.27 11.03 26.23
C ILE A 94 -14.68 12.39 26.57
N ASP A 95 -14.36 12.61 27.85
CA ASP A 95 -13.58 13.78 28.28
C ASP A 95 -12.14 13.66 27.76
N LEU A 96 -12.01 14.03 26.50
CA LEU A 96 -10.75 14.14 25.82
C LEU A 96 -10.11 15.50 26.10
N SER A 97 -10.73 16.42 26.86
CA SER A 97 -10.33 17.83 26.98
C SER A 97 -8.87 18.04 27.40
N LYS A 98 -8.27 17.14 28.19
CA LYS A 98 -6.85 17.23 28.57
C LYS A 98 -5.85 16.86 27.44
N ASN A 99 -6.27 16.14 26.40
CA ASN A 99 -5.44 15.78 25.23
C ASN A 99 -6.01 16.21 23.84
N LYS A 100 -7.32 16.46 23.72
CA LYS A 100 -8.03 16.94 22.51
C LYS A 100 -7.73 18.41 22.26
N ASN A 101 -7.67 19.24 23.30
CA ASN A 101 -7.37 20.67 23.12
C ASN A 101 -5.97 20.93 22.60
N ASN A 102 -5.03 19.99 22.74
CA ASN A 102 -3.71 20.11 22.13
C ASN A 102 -3.63 19.37 20.79
N ARG A 103 -4.07 18.11 20.63
CA ARG A 103 -3.89 17.39 19.34
C ARG A 103 -4.88 17.79 18.23
N LYS A 104 -6.18 17.97 18.55
CA LYS A 104 -7.18 18.40 17.56
C LYS A 104 -6.93 19.86 17.17
N SER A 105 -6.59 20.71 18.14
CA SER A 105 -6.08 22.05 17.85
C SER A 105 -4.77 22.01 17.06
N THR A 106 -3.83 21.11 17.35
CA THR A 106 -2.58 20.97 16.58
C THR A 106 -2.87 20.62 15.13
N PHE A 107 -3.68 19.60 14.84
CA PHE A 107 -4.02 19.24 13.46
C PHE A 107 -4.82 20.33 12.74
N GLU A 108 -5.80 20.94 13.42
CA GLU A 108 -6.53 22.10 12.89
C GLU A 108 -5.61 23.29 12.63
N ASN A 109 -4.63 23.54 13.52
CA ASN A 109 -3.62 24.57 13.36
C ASN A 109 -2.72 24.27 12.17
N LEU A 110 -2.29 23.02 11.97
CA LEU A 110 -1.52 22.60 10.80
C LEU A 110 -2.32 22.71 9.49
N TYR A 111 -3.62 22.42 9.50
CA TYR A 111 -4.49 22.67 8.34
C TYR A 111 -4.63 24.17 8.05
N LYS A 112 -4.87 24.99 9.08
CA LYS A 112 -4.94 26.46 8.96
C LYS A 112 -3.63 27.03 8.42
N LEU A 113 -2.49 26.55 8.93
CA LEU A 113 -1.15 26.90 8.46
C LEU A 113 -0.99 26.62 6.97
N ASN A 114 -1.41 25.44 6.50
CA ASN A 114 -1.37 25.10 5.07
C ASN A 114 -2.28 25.98 4.23
N VAL A 115 -3.46 26.35 4.73
CA VAL A 115 -4.36 27.27 4.04
C VAL A 115 -3.73 28.66 3.91
N GLU A 116 -3.13 29.20 4.98
CA GLU A 116 -2.44 30.49 4.93
C GLU A 116 -1.21 30.46 4.03
N ALA A 117 -0.42 29.37 4.06
CA ALA A 117 0.70 29.19 3.13
C ALA A 117 0.23 29.13 1.67
N ALA A 118 -0.86 28.41 1.37
CA ALA A 118 -1.44 28.36 0.03
C ALA A 118 -1.94 29.73 -0.43
N ARG A 119 -2.58 30.50 0.45
CA ARG A 119 -3.00 31.89 0.19
C ARG A 119 -1.81 32.78 -0.13
N TYR A 120 -0.72 32.66 0.64
CA TYR A 120 0.52 33.39 0.38
C TYR A 120 1.12 33.03 -0.98
N PHE A 121 1.20 31.75 -1.33
CA PHE A 121 1.73 31.33 -2.62
C PHE A 121 0.85 31.80 -3.79
N PHE A 122 -0.47 31.71 -3.65
CA PHE A 122 -1.42 32.19 -4.67
C PHE A 122 -1.32 33.71 -4.84
N TYR A 123 -1.23 34.46 -3.75
CA TYR A 123 -1.01 35.91 -3.79
C TYR A 123 0.32 36.26 -4.48
N SER A 124 1.39 35.56 -4.12
CA SER A 124 2.73 35.76 -4.69
C SER A 124 2.76 35.49 -6.20
N LEU A 125 2.04 34.47 -6.68
CA LEU A 125 1.90 34.19 -8.11
C LEU A 125 1.23 35.36 -8.85
N ASN A 126 0.17 35.93 -8.28
CA ASN A 126 -0.53 37.05 -8.89
C ASN A 126 0.28 38.35 -8.92
N LYS A 127 1.23 38.52 -7.99
CA LYS A 127 2.17 39.65 -7.99
C LYS A 127 3.38 39.44 -8.90
N ASN A 128 3.76 38.20 -9.17
CA ASN A 128 4.92 37.88 -9.99
C ASN A 128 4.53 37.60 -11.45
N LYS A 129 4.67 38.62 -12.32
CA LYS A 129 4.36 38.50 -13.75
C LYS A 129 5.14 37.39 -14.45
N SER A 130 6.42 37.21 -14.12
CA SER A 130 7.27 36.18 -14.75
C SER A 130 6.79 34.77 -14.43
N ALA A 131 6.51 34.49 -13.14
CA ALA A 131 6.00 33.19 -12.71
C ALA A 131 4.61 32.89 -13.28
N LYS A 132 3.75 33.90 -13.38
CA LYS A 132 2.44 33.76 -14.02
C LYS A 132 2.57 33.50 -15.53
N SER A 133 3.39 34.27 -16.24
CA SER A 133 3.67 34.05 -17.66
C SER A 133 4.25 32.67 -17.94
N TYR A 134 5.07 32.11 -17.04
CA TYR A 134 5.55 30.74 -17.17
C TYR A 134 4.41 29.70 -17.25
N LEU A 135 3.38 29.83 -16.40
CA LEU A 135 2.22 28.94 -16.43
C LEU A 135 1.37 29.14 -17.69
N LEU A 136 1.13 30.41 -18.07
CA LEU A 136 0.37 30.74 -19.27
C LEU A 136 1.07 30.23 -20.54
N ASN A 137 2.39 30.39 -20.64
CA ASN A 137 3.19 29.88 -21.76
C ASN A 137 3.22 28.35 -21.82
N ARG A 138 2.96 27.68 -20.69
CA ARG A 138 2.74 26.23 -20.62
C ARG A 138 1.30 25.83 -20.97
N GLY A 139 0.46 26.77 -21.37
CA GLY A 139 -0.93 26.53 -21.75
C GLY A 139 -1.88 26.35 -20.57
N ILE A 140 -1.46 26.66 -19.34
CA ILE A 140 -2.35 26.60 -18.17
C ILE A 140 -3.16 27.90 -18.09
N THR A 141 -4.48 27.79 -18.17
CA THR A 141 -5.39 28.93 -18.14
C THR A 141 -5.54 29.53 -16.76
N GLU A 142 -5.93 30.81 -16.71
CA GLU A 142 -6.25 31.52 -15.47
C GLU A 142 -7.29 30.78 -14.60
N HIS A 143 -8.32 30.22 -15.24
CA HIS A 143 -9.34 29.43 -14.57
C HIS A 143 -8.75 28.19 -13.90
N THR A 144 -7.86 27.48 -14.59
CA THR A 144 -7.17 26.31 -14.04
C THR A 144 -6.23 26.68 -12.90
N ILE A 145 -5.51 27.80 -13.00
CA ILE A 145 -4.65 28.35 -11.93
C ILE A 145 -5.49 28.54 -10.66
N ILE A 146 -6.65 29.18 -10.77
CA ILE A 146 -7.57 29.41 -9.64
C ILE A 146 -8.11 28.08 -9.11
N LYS A 147 -8.62 27.21 -9.99
CA LYS A 147 -9.28 25.95 -9.62
C LYS A 147 -8.37 25.00 -8.84
N PHE A 148 -7.10 24.89 -9.24
CA PHE A 148 -6.11 24.05 -8.58
C PHE A 148 -5.35 24.79 -7.45
N GLY A 149 -5.60 26.09 -7.27
CA GLY A 149 -4.92 26.91 -6.29
C GLY A 149 -3.42 27.06 -6.55
N LEU A 150 -3.00 27.06 -7.81
CA LEU A 150 -1.58 27.14 -8.17
C LEU A 150 -0.97 28.45 -7.63
N GLY A 151 0.24 28.36 -7.12
CA GLY A 151 0.93 29.48 -6.49
C GLY A 151 2.38 29.64 -6.92
N TYR A 152 3.09 30.54 -6.26
CA TYR A 152 4.50 30.78 -6.46
C TYR A 152 5.18 31.02 -5.12
N SER A 153 6.30 30.35 -4.88
CA SER A 153 7.19 30.70 -3.77
C SER A 153 8.27 31.65 -4.27
N ASN A 154 8.39 32.80 -3.61
CA ASN A 154 9.38 33.82 -3.94
C ASN A 154 10.80 33.28 -3.84
N ASP A 155 11.72 33.91 -4.59
CA ASP A 155 13.15 33.63 -4.46
C ASP A 155 13.71 34.35 -3.22
N SER A 156 13.35 33.84 -2.05
CA SER A 156 13.74 34.39 -0.75
C SER A 156 13.91 33.28 0.26
N TRP A 157 14.77 33.52 1.25
CA TRP A 157 15.09 32.55 2.30
C TRP A 157 14.06 32.50 3.43
N ASN A 158 13.22 33.54 3.62
CA ASN A 158 12.39 33.65 4.82
C ASN A 158 11.07 34.42 4.63
N HIS A 159 10.70 34.85 3.42
CA HIS A 159 9.50 35.66 3.23
C HIS A 159 8.22 34.92 3.63
N MET A 160 8.10 33.63 3.28
CA MET A 160 6.93 32.85 3.68
C MET A 160 6.96 32.62 5.20
N MET A 161 8.11 32.27 5.76
CA MET A 161 8.26 32.10 7.21
C MET A 161 7.83 33.36 7.98
N ASN A 162 8.29 34.55 7.56
CA ASN A 162 7.95 35.81 8.22
C ASN A 162 6.46 36.11 8.09
N PHE A 163 5.87 35.93 6.90
CA PHE A 163 4.42 36.08 6.70
C PHE A 163 3.61 35.17 7.65
N LEU A 164 4.03 33.91 7.83
CA LEU A 164 3.32 32.98 8.71
C LEU A 164 3.55 33.30 10.20
N LYS A 165 4.72 33.86 10.57
CA LYS A 165 4.95 34.38 11.93
C LYS A 165 4.02 35.55 12.24
N ASP A 166 3.84 36.48 11.30
CA ASP A 166 2.92 37.62 11.44
C ASP A 166 1.46 37.16 11.58
N LYS A 167 1.12 35.96 11.08
CA LYS A 167 -0.17 35.30 11.26
C LYS A 167 -0.31 34.54 12.59
N GLY A 168 0.73 34.54 13.44
CA GLY A 168 0.73 33.92 14.75
C GLY A 168 1.15 32.44 14.79
N PHE A 169 1.70 31.89 13.70
CA PHE A 169 2.19 30.51 13.69
C PHE A 169 3.62 30.41 14.21
N THR A 170 3.93 29.32 14.92
CA THR A 170 5.27 29.09 15.46
C THR A 170 6.20 28.44 14.42
N GLU A 171 7.50 28.61 14.58
CA GLU A 171 8.49 27.91 13.75
C GLU A 171 8.34 26.37 13.88
N LEU A 172 7.97 25.88 15.07
CA LEU A 172 7.73 24.46 15.32
C LEU A 172 6.57 23.93 14.46
N ASP A 173 5.48 24.68 14.33
CA ASP A 173 4.36 24.33 13.45
C ASP A 173 4.81 24.26 11.99
N MET A 174 5.59 25.25 11.55
CA MET A 174 6.11 25.34 10.18
C MET A 174 7.09 24.21 9.84
N VAL A 175 7.97 23.83 10.77
CA VAL A 175 8.85 22.66 10.62
C VAL A 175 8.05 21.38 10.57
N SER A 176 7.06 21.23 11.47
CA SER A 176 6.20 20.03 11.54
C SER A 176 5.36 19.85 10.28
N ASN A 177 4.99 20.94 9.61
CA ASN A 177 4.31 20.92 8.31
C ASN A 177 5.28 20.90 7.11
N GLY A 178 6.59 20.90 7.36
CA GLY A 178 7.61 20.83 6.33
C GLY A 178 7.65 22.06 5.40
N LEU A 179 7.20 23.23 5.87
CA LEU A 179 7.24 24.49 5.12
C LEU A 179 8.60 25.20 5.26
N ILE A 180 9.29 25.00 6.38
CA ILE A 180 10.63 25.53 6.65
C ILE A 180 11.60 24.41 7.04
N ILE A 181 12.90 24.68 6.91
CA ILE A 181 13.99 23.78 7.27
C ILE A 181 14.87 24.48 8.29
N LYS A 182 15.36 23.73 9.29
CA LYS A 182 16.39 24.19 10.22
C LYS A 182 17.78 23.90 9.64
N SER A 183 18.62 24.92 9.54
CA SER A 183 20.03 24.78 9.17
C SER A 183 20.84 24.17 10.31
N GLU A 184 22.02 23.62 10.00
CA GLU A 184 22.98 23.12 10.99
C GLU A 184 23.42 24.21 11.98
N LYS A 185 23.47 25.47 11.53
CA LYS A 185 23.80 26.65 12.35
C LYS A 185 22.63 27.13 13.23
N GLY A 186 21.49 26.44 13.22
CA GLY A 186 20.33 26.72 14.05
C GLY A 186 19.28 27.66 13.44
N ASN A 187 19.61 28.39 12.36
CA ASN A 187 18.68 29.29 11.68
C ASN A 187 17.64 28.53 10.84
N TYR A 188 16.42 29.06 10.75
CA TYR A 188 15.36 28.52 9.90
C TYR A 188 15.24 29.26 8.57
N TYR A 189 14.82 28.54 7.52
CA TYR A 189 14.59 29.10 6.20
C TYR A 189 13.49 28.37 5.43
N ASP A 190 12.87 29.05 4.46
CA ASP A 190 11.81 28.55 3.59
C ASP A 190 12.30 27.33 2.78
N ARG A 191 11.54 26.23 2.84
CA ARG A 191 11.83 25.01 2.08
C ARG A 191 11.69 25.23 0.58
N PHE A 192 10.61 25.90 0.18
CA PHE A 192 10.29 26.16 -1.22
C PHE A 192 10.75 27.57 -1.57
N ARG A 193 11.56 27.69 -2.61
CA ARG A 193 12.08 28.98 -3.10
C ARG A 193 12.14 28.97 -4.62
N ASN A 194 11.76 30.09 -5.23
CA ASN A 194 11.72 30.26 -6.69
C ASN A 194 11.02 29.10 -7.42
N ARG A 195 9.80 28.76 -6.99
CA ARG A 195 9.07 27.57 -7.48
C ARG A 195 7.61 27.88 -7.74
N ILE A 196 7.08 27.35 -8.84
CA ILE A 196 5.64 27.18 -9.01
C ILE A 196 5.15 26.16 -7.99
N MET A 197 4.13 26.52 -7.23
CA MET A 197 3.59 25.74 -6.13
C MET A 197 2.30 25.04 -6.53
N PHE A 198 2.21 23.76 -6.20
CA PHE A 198 1.07 22.88 -6.43
C PHE A 198 0.54 22.44 -5.06
N PRO A 199 -0.56 23.01 -4.55
CA PRO A 199 -1.16 22.53 -3.30
C PRO A 199 -1.62 21.08 -3.47
N VAL A 200 -1.28 20.23 -2.50
CA VAL A 200 -1.72 18.83 -2.46
C VAL A 200 -2.91 18.72 -1.52
N PHE A 201 -4.01 18.18 -2.03
CA PHE A 201 -5.25 17.99 -1.29
C PHE A 201 -5.44 16.54 -0.87
N ASP A 202 -6.00 16.31 0.33
CA ASP A 202 -6.58 15.02 0.68
C ASP A 202 -7.88 14.77 -0.13
N TYR A 203 -8.43 13.56 -0.08
CA TYR A 203 -9.65 13.22 -0.83
C TYR A 203 -10.87 14.10 -0.47
N ARG A 204 -10.88 14.73 0.71
CA ARG A 204 -11.94 15.65 1.17
C ARG A 204 -11.73 17.09 0.69
N GLY A 205 -10.57 17.39 0.11
CA GLY A 205 -10.21 18.72 -0.36
C GLY A 205 -9.49 19.59 0.67
N LYS A 206 -8.95 19.03 1.76
CA LYS A 206 -8.10 19.78 2.70
C LYS A 206 -6.65 19.80 2.20
N ILE A 207 -5.98 20.95 2.32
CA ILE A 207 -4.57 21.11 1.92
C ILE A 207 -3.68 20.41 2.95
N ILE A 208 -2.95 19.39 2.51
CA ILE A 208 -2.11 18.55 3.37
C ILE A 208 -0.61 18.80 3.17
N GLY A 209 -0.23 19.33 2.01
CA GLY A 209 1.17 19.64 1.68
C GLY A 209 1.28 20.31 0.32
N PHE A 210 2.49 20.36 -0.22
CA PHE A 210 2.79 21.08 -1.46
C PHE A 210 3.79 20.33 -2.33
N GLY A 211 3.60 20.41 -3.65
CA GLY A 211 4.63 20.21 -4.65
C GLY A 211 5.18 21.54 -5.13
N GLY A 212 6.42 21.57 -5.61
CA GLY A 212 7.08 22.78 -6.09
C GLY A 212 7.97 22.50 -7.29
N ARG A 213 7.75 23.18 -8.42
CA ARG A 213 8.57 23.05 -9.64
C ARG A 213 9.41 24.30 -9.87
N VAL A 214 10.70 24.12 -10.15
CA VAL A 214 11.58 25.24 -10.54
C VAL A 214 11.15 25.85 -11.87
N LEU A 215 11.41 27.15 -12.03
CA LEU A 215 11.19 27.86 -13.28
C LEU A 215 12.44 27.83 -14.17
N ASP A 216 13.60 27.58 -13.57
CA ASP A 216 14.93 27.57 -14.17
C ASP A 216 15.53 26.15 -14.21
N ASN A 217 16.86 26.06 -14.33
CA ASN A 217 17.59 24.79 -14.36
C ASN A 217 18.02 24.30 -12.96
N SER A 218 17.53 24.91 -11.89
CA SER A 218 17.87 24.53 -10.52
C SER A 218 17.38 23.11 -10.19
N LYS A 219 18.14 22.37 -9.36
CA LYS A 219 17.79 21.01 -8.93
C LYS A 219 17.29 21.00 -7.47
N PRO A 220 16.37 20.07 -7.11
CA PRO A 220 15.65 19.16 -8.00
C PRO A 220 14.56 19.89 -8.80
N LYS A 221 14.23 19.38 -10.00
CA LYS A 221 13.19 19.94 -10.88
C LYS A 221 11.84 20.04 -10.17
N TYR A 222 11.49 19.00 -9.42
CA TYR A 222 10.33 18.96 -8.53
C TYR A 222 10.78 18.69 -7.10
N LEU A 223 10.13 19.37 -6.15
CA LEU A 223 10.32 19.20 -4.72
C LEU A 223 8.95 19.04 -4.07
N ASN A 224 8.76 18.02 -3.25
CA ASN A 224 7.55 17.89 -2.45
C ASN A 224 7.82 18.27 -1.00
N SER A 225 6.75 18.55 -0.26
CA SER A 225 6.73 18.48 1.19
C SER A 225 7.34 17.15 1.65
N PRO A 226 8.10 17.14 2.76
CA PRO A 226 8.54 15.91 3.39
C PRO A 226 7.33 15.15 3.94
N GLU A 227 7.53 13.96 4.50
CA GLU A 227 6.49 13.31 5.29
C GLU A 227 6.14 14.20 6.51
N THR A 228 4.86 14.46 6.72
CA THR A 228 4.34 15.27 7.84
C THR A 228 3.19 14.54 8.52
N PRO A 229 2.69 15.02 9.67
CA PRO A 229 1.46 14.48 10.26
C PRO A 229 0.25 14.53 9.31
N LEU A 230 0.20 15.50 8.39
CA LEU A 230 -0.89 15.69 7.43
C LEU A 230 -0.65 15.00 6.09
N PHE A 231 0.60 14.89 5.66
CA PHE A 231 0.97 14.45 4.32
C PHE A 231 1.88 13.25 4.36
N LYS A 232 1.39 12.16 3.77
CA LYS A 232 2.17 10.97 3.49
C LYS A 232 2.15 10.69 2.00
N LYS A 233 3.31 10.67 1.36
CA LYS A 233 3.42 10.58 -0.11
C LYS A 233 2.86 9.26 -0.62
N GLY A 234 3.24 8.17 0.05
CA GLY A 234 2.88 6.80 -0.35
C GLY A 234 1.43 6.41 -0.12
N VAL A 235 0.55 7.32 0.33
CA VAL A 235 -0.88 7.03 0.57
C VAL A 235 -1.81 8.08 -0.05
N ASN A 236 -1.27 9.13 -0.67
CA ASN A 236 -2.05 10.18 -1.30
C ASN A 236 -1.79 10.21 -2.81
N LEU A 237 -2.76 10.72 -3.56
CA LEU A 237 -2.67 10.92 -5.01
C LEU A 237 -3.07 12.35 -5.32
N TYR A 238 -2.29 13.02 -6.17
CA TYR A 238 -2.62 14.38 -6.58
C TYR A 238 -3.86 14.39 -7.45
N GLY A 239 -4.76 15.34 -7.21
CA GLY A 239 -5.99 15.53 -7.98
C GLY A 239 -7.13 14.57 -7.65
N LEU A 240 -6.94 13.64 -6.69
CA LEU A 240 -7.97 12.66 -6.31
C LEU A 240 -9.27 13.32 -5.87
N ASN A 241 -9.19 14.40 -5.09
CA ASN A 241 -10.35 15.20 -4.63
C ASN A 241 -11.17 15.78 -5.78
N PHE A 242 -10.53 16.09 -6.91
CA PHE A 242 -11.21 16.56 -8.12
C PHE A 242 -11.77 15.38 -8.91
N ALA A 243 -10.99 14.31 -9.03
CA ALA A 243 -11.33 13.15 -9.82
C ALA A 243 -12.58 12.44 -9.30
N ILE A 244 -12.64 12.13 -8.01
CA ILE A 244 -13.76 11.37 -7.43
C ILE A 244 -15.10 12.10 -7.50
N LYS A 245 -15.10 13.45 -7.49
CA LYS A 245 -16.34 14.25 -7.54
C LYS A 245 -17.08 14.13 -8.87
N SER A 246 -16.36 13.82 -9.96
CA SER A 246 -16.90 13.81 -11.32
C SER A 246 -16.85 12.43 -11.97
N ASN A 247 -16.55 11.37 -11.21
CA ASN A 247 -16.23 10.05 -11.76
C ASN A 247 -17.44 9.10 -11.79
N THR A 248 -18.38 9.36 -12.69
CA THR A 248 -19.54 8.49 -12.91
C THR A 248 -19.16 7.15 -13.53
N SER A 249 -18.08 7.10 -14.31
CA SER A 249 -17.61 5.90 -15.00
C SER A 249 -16.83 4.93 -14.10
N ARG A 250 -16.66 5.27 -12.81
CA ARG A 250 -15.86 4.50 -11.84
C ARG A 250 -14.50 4.07 -12.39
N THR A 251 -13.89 4.95 -13.19
CA THR A 251 -12.61 4.73 -13.87
C THR A 251 -11.65 5.87 -13.56
N LEU A 252 -10.42 5.60 -13.13
CA LEU A 252 -9.38 6.62 -12.99
C LEU A 252 -8.30 6.44 -14.05
N ILE A 253 -7.74 7.56 -14.50
CA ILE A 253 -6.50 7.59 -15.28
C ILE A 253 -5.39 8.04 -14.32
N ILE A 254 -4.30 7.29 -14.25
CA ILE A 254 -3.14 7.67 -13.44
C ILE A 254 -1.96 8.05 -14.32
N VAL A 255 -1.42 9.23 -14.03
CA VAL A 255 -0.25 9.83 -14.69
C VAL A 255 0.89 10.06 -13.71
N GLU A 256 2.06 10.43 -14.20
CA GLU A 256 3.25 10.59 -13.36
C GLU A 256 3.33 11.95 -12.67
N GLY A 257 2.98 13.04 -13.37
CA GLY A 257 3.25 14.39 -12.93
C GLY A 257 2.03 15.25 -12.59
N TYR A 258 2.29 16.31 -11.82
CA TYR A 258 1.29 17.35 -11.54
C TYR A 258 0.75 18.00 -12.81
N MET A 259 1.64 18.31 -13.76
CA MET A 259 1.28 19.02 -15.00
C MET A 259 0.37 18.16 -15.86
N ASP A 260 0.69 16.87 -16.03
CA ASP A 260 -0.15 15.92 -16.77
C ASP A 260 -1.57 15.88 -16.23
N CYS A 261 -1.70 15.77 -14.90
CA CYS A 261 -3.00 15.76 -14.25
C CYS A 261 -3.75 17.09 -14.45
N ILE A 262 -3.10 18.23 -14.21
CA ILE A 262 -3.73 19.55 -14.35
C ILE A 262 -4.18 19.80 -15.80
N SER A 263 -3.31 19.52 -16.76
CA SER A 263 -3.58 19.73 -18.18
C SER A 263 -4.74 18.86 -18.65
N LEU A 264 -4.75 17.56 -18.32
CA LEU A 264 -5.87 16.68 -18.68
C LEU A 264 -7.19 17.17 -18.06
N HIS A 265 -7.19 17.61 -16.79
CA HIS A 265 -8.37 18.20 -16.15
C HIS A 265 -8.84 19.48 -16.84
N GLN A 266 -7.92 20.32 -17.32
CA GLN A 266 -8.24 21.55 -18.05
C GLN A 266 -8.97 21.26 -19.37
N TYR A 267 -8.54 20.24 -20.10
CA TYR A 267 -9.23 19.76 -21.32
C TYR A 267 -10.46 18.88 -20.99
N GLY A 268 -10.85 18.84 -19.71
CA GLY A 268 -12.08 18.23 -19.22
C GLY A 268 -12.00 16.72 -19.02
N ILE A 269 -10.82 16.10 -19.09
CA ILE A 269 -10.61 14.71 -18.67
C ILE A 269 -10.44 14.75 -17.14
N LYS A 270 -11.58 14.75 -16.44
CA LYS A 270 -11.63 15.08 -15.01
C LYS A 270 -11.33 13.90 -14.09
N ASN A 271 -11.27 12.68 -14.60
CA ASN A 271 -11.05 11.46 -13.80
C ASN A 271 -9.55 11.08 -13.72
N VAL A 272 -8.66 12.08 -13.65
CA VAL A 272 -7.21 11.90 -13.67
C VAL A 272 -6.61 12.16 -12.29
N VAL A 273 -5.63 11.34 -11.92
CA VAL A 273 -4.81 11.49 -10.71
C VAL A 273 -3.34 11.36 -11.05
N ALA A 274 -2.45 11.96 -10.26
CA ALA A 274 -1.00 11.77 -10.43
C ALA A 274 -0.36 11.09 -9.22
N SER A 275 0.64 10.25 -9.50
CA SER A 275 1.60 9.84 -8.48
C SER A 275 2.41 11.07 -8.05
N LEU A 276 2.74 11.20 -6.76
CA LEU A 276 3.42 12.40 -6.26
C LEU A 276 4.94 12.39 -6.59
N GLY A 277 5.38 11.81 -7.70
CA GLY A 277 6.81 11.62 -8.02
C GLY A 277 7.45 10.45 -7.24
N THR A 278 6.70 9.38 -7.03
CA THR A 278 7.17 8.07 -6.54
C THR A 278 6.49 7.00 -7.36
N ALA A 279 7.15 5.86 -7.53
CA ALA A 279 6.50 4.68 -8.06
C ALA A 279 5.24 4.33 -7.23
N LEU A 280 4.18 3.91 -7.93
CA LEU A 280 2.88 3.59 -7.34
C LEU A 280 3.02 2.61 -6.16
N THR A 281 2.30 2.88 -5.07
CA THR A 281 2.29 2.04 -3.86
C THR A 281 1.01 1.22 -3.75
N VAL A 282 1.07 0.15 -2.95
CA VAL A 282 -0.10 -0.66 -2.59
C VAL A 282 -1.17 0.17 -1.87
N ASN A 283 -0.77 1.12 -1.03
CA ASN A 283 -1.72 1.97 -0.31
C ASN A 283 -2.44 2.96 -1.23
N GLN A 284 -1.76 3.49 -2.25
CA GLN A 284 -2.41 4.30 -3.30
C GLN A 284 -3.38 3.46 -4.13
N ALA A 285 -3.01 2.22 -4.47
CA ALA A 285 -3.91 1.29 -5.16
C ALA A 285 -5.15 0.96 -4.32
N LYS A 286 -4.97 0.62 -3.03
CA LYS A 286 -6.08 0.43 -2.08
C LYS A 286 -6.95 1.68 -1.95
N LEU A 287 -6.35 2.88 -1.98
CA LEU A 287 -7.10 4.13 -1.95
C LEU A 287 -7.97 4.28 -3.20
N MET A 288 -7.43 4.00 -4.39
CA MET A 288 -8.19 4.06 -5.65
C MET A 288 -9.32 3.02 -5.67
N ALA A 289 -9.07 1.80 -5.23
CA ALA A 289 -10.07 0.72 -5.18
C ALA A 289 -11.31 1.06 -4.32
N LYS A 290 -11.23 2.06 -3.44
CA LYS A 290 -12.41 2.57 -2.69
C LYS A 290 -13.38 3.36 -3.58
N TYR A 291 -12.90 3.95 -4.66
CA TYR A 291 -13.65 4.91 -5.47
C TYR A 291 -13.92 4.41 -6.90
N VAL A 292 -13.11 3.49 -7.41
CA VAL A 292 -13.19 3.01 -8.79
C VAL A 292 -13.00 1.51 -8.91
N ASP A 293 -13.50 0.96 -10.01
CA ASP A 293 -13.33 -0.46 -10.37
C ASP A 293 -12.24 -0.63 -11.43
N LYS A 294 -11.91 0.45 -12.16
CA LYS A 294 -10.97 0.44 -13.28
C LYS A 294 -9.93 1.55 -13.18
N VAL A 295 -8.69 1.22 -13.53
CA VAL A 295 -7.57 2.16 -13.63
C VAL A 295 -6.90 2.04 -14.99
N ILE A 296 -6.65 3.18 -15.63
CA ILE A 296 -5.89 3.30 -16.87
C ILE A 296 -4.54 3.92 -16.52
N LEU A 297 -3.46 3.16 -16.73
CA LEU A 297 -2.08 3.60 -16.54
C LEU A 297 -1.64 4.39 -17.78
N SER A 298 -1.18 5.63 -17.58
CA SER A 298 -0.62 6.49 -18.64
C SER A 298 0.73 7.03 -18.17
N TYR A 299 1.75 6.18 -18.24
CA TYR A 299 3.14 6.50 -17.89
C TYR A 299 3.99 6.74 -19.12
N ASP A 300 5.18 7.31 -18.92
CA ASP A 300 6.08 7.66 -20.01
C ASP A 300 6.54 6.39 -20.77
N ALA A 301 6.70 6.50 -22.10
CA ALA A 301 7.00 5.38 -22.98
C ALA A 301 8.49 4.96 -22.98
N ASP A 302 9.25 5.29 -21.94
CA ASP A 302 10.66 4.92 -21.82
C ASP A 302 10.86 3.58 -21.08
N LYS A 303 12.10 3.09 -21.03
CA LYS A 303 12.42 1.82 -20.35
C LYS A 303 12.08 1.84 -18.85
N ALA A 304 12.20 2.99 -18.19
CA ALA A 304 11.89 3.12 -16.77
C ALA A 304 10.36 3.10 -16.55
N GLY A 305 9.61 3.77 -17.42
CA GLY A 305 8.16 3.78 -17.50
C GLY A 305 7.59 2.40 -17.80
N GLU A 306 8.23 1.59 -18.64
CA GLU A 306 7.81 0.20 -18.89
C GLU A 306 7.90 -0.66 -17.61
N ILE A 307 9.03 -0.60 -16.90
CA ILE A 307 9.22 -1.31 -15.63
C ILE A 307 8.21 -0.80 -14.58
N ALA A 308 8.01 0.51 -14.51
CA ALA A 308 7.03 1.13 -13.61
C ALA A 308 5.60 0.70 -13.93
N THR A 309 5.25 0.56 -15.22
CA THR A 309 3.94 0.11 -15.69
C THR A 309 3.68 -1.33 -15.27
N LEU A 310 4.60 -2.26 -15.54
CA LEU A 310 4.48 -3.67 -15.14
C LEU A 310 4.32 -3.82 -13.62
N ARG A 311 5.14 -3.10 -12.84
CA ARG A 311 5.05 -3.10 -11.38
C ARG A 311 3.71 -2.56 -10.89
N SER A 312 3.27 -1.43 -11.45
CA SER A 312 2.02 -0.77 -11.07
C SER A 312 0.82 -1.66 -11.40
N MET A 313 0.86 -2.36 -12.52
CA MET A 313 -0.20 -3.25 -12.93
C MET A 313 -0.39 -4.43 -11.97
N SER A 314 0.71 -5.05 -11.53
CA SER A 314 0.64 -6.11 -10.51
C SER A 314 0.01 -5.58 -9.21
N ILE A 315 0.44 -4.40 -8.75
CA ILE A 315 -0.10 -3.77 -7.53
C ILE A 315 -1.61 -3.50 -7.66
N LEU A 316 -2.05 -2.96 -8.80
CA LEU A 316 -3.45 -2.61 -9.04
C LEU A 316 -4.34 -3.86 -9.21
N LYS A 317 -3.91 -4.86 -9.96
CA LYS A 317 -4.64 -6.13 -10.11
C LYS A 317 -4.78 -6.85 -8.77
N ASN A 318 -3.75 -6.85 -7.94
CA ASN A 318 -3.77 -7.49 -6.62
C ASN A 318 -4.78 -6.87 -5.65
N VAL A 319 -5.20 -5.62 -5.86
CA VAL A 319 -6.27 -4.98 -5.08
C VAL A 319 -7.65 -5.10 -5.75
N GLY A 320 -7.76 -5.88 -6.83
CA GLY A 320 -9.02 -6.18 -7.51
C GLY A 320 -9.46 -5.17 -8.57
N LEU A 321 -8.59 -4.25 -9.00
CA LEU A 321 -8.90 -3.29 -10.05
C LEU A 321 -8.74 -3.90 -11.45
N GLU A 322 -9.66 -3.59 -12.36
CA GLU A 322 -9.41 -3.74 -13.79
C GLU A 322 -8.33 -2.73 -14.20
N VAL A 323 -7.32 -3.18 -14.94
CA VAL A 323 -6.19 -2.32 -15.33
C VAL A 323 -6.01 -2.33 -16.84
N LYS A 324 -5.98 -1.14 -17.43
CA LYS A 324 -5.59 -0.92 -18.82
C LYS A 324 -4.35 -0.04 -18.91
N ILE A 325 -3.67 -0.08 -20.04
CA ILE A 325 -2.47 0.71 -20.33
C ILE A 325 -2.76 1.60 -21.54
N LEU A 326 -2.67 2.91 -21.34
CA LEU A 326 -2.75 3.91 -22.38
C LEU A 326 -1.32 4.29 -22.78
N SER A 327 -0.97 3.98 -24.03
CA SER A 327 0.32 4.36 -24.60
C SER A 327 0.17 5.64 -25.41
N ILE A 328 0.98 6.65 -25.12
CA ILE A 328 1.00 7.88 -25.91
C ILE A 328 1.93 7.71 -27.11
N PRO A 329 1.46 7.98 -28.35
CA PRO A 329 2.30 7.92 -29.54
C PRO A 329 3.50 8.87 -29.48
N GLN A 330 4.60 8.50 -30.13
CA GLN A 330 5.80 9.34 -30.31
C GLN A 330 6.54 9.72 -29.01
N GLY A 331 6.22 9.09 -27.87
CA GLY A 331 6.96 9.30 -26.61
C GLY A 331 6.73 10.66 -25.95
N LYS A 332 5.63 11.34 -26.28
CA LYS A 332 5.18 12.56 -25.60
C LYS A 332 4.59 12.25 -24.23
N ASP A 333 4.64 13.21 -23.31
CA ASP A 333 3.90 13.13 -22.04
C ASP A 333 2.39 13.46 -22.25
N PRO A 334 1.50 13.10 -21.31
CA PRO A 334 0.07 13.39 -21.45
C PRO A 334 -0.26 14.88 -21.59
N ASP A 335 0.49 15.76 -20.93
CA ASP A 335 0.37 17.22 -21.10
C ASP A 335 0.64 17.64 -22.56
N GLU A 336 1.78 17.25 -23.11
CA GLU A 336 2.21 17.62 -24.46
C GLU A 336 1.27 17.02 -25.52
N PHE A 337 0.82 15.77 -25.34
CA PHE A 337 -0.09 15.16 -26.29
C PHE A 337 -1.44 15.90 -26.34
N ILE A 338 -2.08 16.15 -25.20
CA ILE A 338 -3.42 16.75 -25.20
C ILE A 338 -3.39 18.21 -25.64
N ARG A 339 -2.30 18.95 -25.38
CA ARG A 339 -2.13 20.32 -25.88
C ARG A 339 -2.01 20.38 -27.40
N ASN A 340 -1.37 19.39 -28.02
CA ASN A 340 -1.14 19.38 -29.47
C ASN A 340 -2.31 18.78 -30.26
N ASN A 341 -3.01 17.80 -29.71
CA ASN A 341 -4.04 17.03 -30.44
C ASN A 341 -5.46 17.26 -29.93
N GLY A 342 -5.61 17.85 -28.73
CA GLY A 342 -6.91 18.13 -28.13
C GLY A 342 -7.56 16.93 -27.43
N ARG A 343 -8.76 17.19 -26.91
CA ARG A 343 -9.52 16.27 -26.05
C ARG A 343 -9.97 15.00 -26.79
N GLU A 344 -10.53 15.14 -27.98
CA GLU A 344 -11.14 14.01 -28.70
C GLU A 344 -10.10 12.94 -29.04
N SER A 345 -8.93 13.34 -29.55
CA SER A 345 -7.82 12.41 -29.79
C SER A 345 -7.30 11.73 -28.52
N PHE A 346 -7.34 12.40 -27.36
CA PHE A 346 -7.00 11.75 -26.10
C PHE A 346 -8.07 10.75 -25.64
N MET A 347 -9.35 11.02 -25.92
CA MET A 347 -10.45 10.10 -25.66
C MET A 347 -10.36 8.84 -26.52
N GLU A 348 -9.93 8.96 -27.77
CA GLU A 348 -9.63 7.81 -28.63
C GLU A 348 -8.54 6.92 -28.00
N LEU A 349 -7.43 7.50 -27.53
CA LEU A 349 -6.39 6.74 -26.82
C LEU A 349 -6.91 6.02 -25.56
N ILE A 350 -7.86 6.64 -24.83
CA ILE A 350 -8.51 6.01 -23.67
C ILE A 350 -9.32 4.78 -24.10
N GLN A 351 -10.03 4.86 -25.23
CA GLN A 351 -10.84 3.75 -25.75
C GLN A 351 -9.97 2.61 -26.25
N GLU A 352 -8.87 2.95 -26.93
CA GLU A 352 -7.87 2.01 -27.46
C GLU A 352 -6.90 1.47 -26.39
N ALA A 353 -7.05 1.87 -25.13
CA ALA A 353 -6.17 1.43 -24.05
C ALA A 353 -6.14 -0.10 -23.95
N ASP A 354 -4.92 -0.63 -23.96
CA ASP A 354 -4.61 -2.05 -24.08
C ASP A 354 -4.71 -2.76 -22.71
N ASP A 355 -5.00 -4.06 -22.75
CA ASP A 355 -4.72 -4.92 -21.59
C ASP A 355 -3.22 -5.24 -21.48
N LEU A 356 -2.81 -5.96 -20.43
CA LEU A 356 -1.40 -6.29 -20.18
C LEU A 356 -0.78 -7.08 -21.34
N ILE A 357 -1.52 -8.04 -21.86
CA ILE A 357 -0.99 -9.02 -22.79
C ILE A 357 -0.81 -8.36 -24.14
N GLU A 358 -1.83 -7.64 -24.60
CA GLU A 358 -1.77 -6.85 -25.82
C GLU A 358 -0.67 -5.79 -25.75
N TYR A 359 -0.54 -5.09 -24.61
CA TYR A 359 0.55 -4.13 -24.41
C TYR A 359 1.94 -4.79 -24.51
N ARG A 360 2.16 -5.94 -23.83
CA ARG A 360 3.46 -6.65 -23.89
C ARG A 360 3.77 -7.13 -25.30
N ILE A 361 2.78 -7.67 -26.02
CA ILE A 361 2.95 -8.15 -27.41
C ILE A 361 3.31 -6.97 -28.32
N LYS A 362 2.53 -5.87 -28.27
CA LYS A 362 2.81 -4.65 -29.05
C LYS A 362 4.20 -4.10 -28.75
N ASN A 363 4.65 -4.11 -27.50
CA ASN A 363 5.97 -3.59 -27.16
C ASN A 363 7.11 -4.45 -27.71
N ILE A 364 6.97 -5.78 -27.72
CA ILE A 364 7.94 -6.65 -28.41
C ILE A 364 7.94 -6.35 -29.91
N LYS A 365 6.76 -6.16 -30.52
CA LYS A 365 6.58 -5.91 -31.96
C LYS A 365 7.29 -4.65 -32.46
N LYS A 366 7.40 -3.59 -31.64
CA LYS A 366 8.01 -2.29 -32.04
C LYS A 366 9.45 -2.39 -32.57
N ASN A 367 10.21 -3.41 -32.18
CA ASN A 367 11.63 -3.55 -32.54
C ASN A 367 11.89 -4.80 -33.42
N ILE A 368 10.91 -5.20 -34.23
CA ILE A 368 10.97 -6.41 -35.07
C ILE A 368 10.82 -6.03 -36.53
N ASP A 369 11.77 -6.45 -37.36
CA ASP A 369 11.62 -6.43 -38.82
C ASP A 369 11.00 -7.75 -39.29
N PHE A 370 9.74 -7.69 -39.74
CA PHE A 370 9.01 -8.85 -40.25
C PHE A 370 9.50 -9.33 -41.62
N ASN A 371 10.46 -8.67 -42.25
CA ASN A 371 11.16 -9.19 -43.43
C ASN A 371 12.40 -10.03 -43.05
N ASN A 372 12.84 -9.99 -41.79
CA ASN A 372 13.99 -10.73 -41.30
C ASN A 372 13.55 -11.99 -40.54
N SER A 373 13.86 -13.17 -41.08
CA SER A 373 13.49 -14.46 -40.49
C SER A 373 14.01 -14.66 -39.06
N GLN A 374 15.18 -14.11 -38.71
CA GLN A 374 15.71 -14.18 -37.34
C GLN A 374 14.89 -13.34 -36.36
N ASP A 375 14.38 -12.19 -36.80
CA ASP A 375 13.58 -11.31 -35.94
C ASP A 375 12.15 -11.84 -35.79
N ILE A 376 11.58 -12.45 -36.83
CA ILE A 376 10.32 -13.21 -36.72
C ILE A 376 10.47 -14.35 -35.69
N ALA A 377 11.57 -15.10 -35.73
CA ALA A 377 11.82 -16.17 -34.75
C ALA A 377 11.94 -15.61 -33.32
N LYS A 378 12.71 -14.52 -33.12
CA LYS A 378 12.83 -13.85 -31.82
C LYS A 378 11.50 -13.31 -31.29
N TYR A 379 10.69 -12.70 -32.16
CA TYR A 379 9.36 -12.20 -31.82
C TYR A 379 8.47 -13.35 -31.34
N THR A 380 8.40 -14.42 -32.14
CA THR A 380 7.64 -15.63 -31.84
C THR A 380 8.04 -16.22 -30.50
N GLU A 381 9.33 -16.45 -30.25
CA GLU A 381 9.80 -16.99 -28.97
C GLU A 381 9.43 -16.11 -27.77
N LYS A 382 9.56 -14.79 -27.89
CA LYS A 382 9.23 -13.85 -26.81
C LYS A 382 7.74 -13.80 -26.54
N VAL A 383 6.90 -13.81 -27.58
CA VAL A 383 5.44 -13.85 -27.43
C VAL A 383 5.00 -15.17 -26.82
N LEU A 384 5.50 -16.32 -27.31
CA LEU A 384 5.13 -17.62 -26.75
C LEU A 384 5.46 -17.71 -25.25
N LYS A 385 6.57 -17.13 -24.78
CA LYS A 385 6.89 -17.04 -23.33
C LYS A 385 5.83 -16.31 -22.51
N ILE A 386 5.15 -15.31 -23.08
CA ILE A 386 4.02 -14.61 -22.45
C ILE A 386 2.79 -15.51 -22.44
N LEU A 387 2.50 -16.17 -23.56
CA LEU A 387 1.28 -16.97 -23.73
C LEU A 387 1.24 -18.23 -22.87
N VAL A 388 2.40 -18.74 -22.43
CA VAL A 388 2.49 -19.86 -21.46
C VAL A 388 1.81 -19.52 -20.13
N GLU A 389 1.83 -18.25 -19.72
CA GLU A 389 1.25 -17.79 -18.44
C GLU A 389 -0.28 -17.67 -18.50
N LEU A 390 -0.88 -17.78 -19.69
CA LEU A 390 -2.31 -17.55 -19.92
C LEU A 390 -3.14 -18.83 -19.82
N ASN A 391 -4.43 -18.64 -19.54
CA ASN A 391 -5.40 -19.72 -19.60
C ASN A 391 -5.60 -20.20 -21.06
N PRO A 392 -6.11 -21.44 -21.28
CA PRO A 392 -6.21 -22.01 -22.62
C PRO A 392 -7.00 -21.17 -23.62
N ILE A 393 -8.06 -20.48 -23.19
CA ILE A 393 -8.92 -19.68 -24.07
C ILE A 393 -8.20 -18.40 -24.52
N GLU A 394 -7.61 -17.66 -23.57
CA GLU A 394 -6.81 -16.47 -23.87
C GLU A 394 -5.64 -16.82 -24.78
N ARG A 395 -4.96 -17.94 -24.49
CA ARG A 395 -3.85 -18.45 -25.29
C ARG A 395 -4.27 -18.68 -26.73
N GLU A 396 -5.42 -19.32 -26.97
CA GLU A 396 -5.93 -19.60 -28.32
C GLU A 396 -6.15 -18.31 -29.12
N ILE A 397 -6.77 -17.30 -28.51
CA ILE A 397 -7.02 -16.00 -29.14
C ILE A 397 -5.72 -15.34 -29.61
N HIS A 398 -4.66 -15.40 -28.79
CA HIS A 398 -3.37 -14.80 -29.11
C HIS A 398 -2.51 -15.65 -30.06
N ILE A 399 -2.67 -16.97 -30.09
CA ILE A 399 -2.00 -17.84 -31.09
C ILE A 399 -2.47 -17.48 -32.49
N LYS A 400 -3.78 -17.29 -32.69
CA LYS A 400 -4.32 -16.88 -33.98
C LYS A 400 -3.72 -15.56 -34.47
N LYS A 401 -3.64 -14.55 -33.59
CA LYS A 401 -2.98 -13.26 -33.90
C LYS A 401 -1.49 -13.44 -34.22
N LEU A 402 -0.79 -14.32 -33.49
CA LEU A 402 0.63 -14.58 -33.72
C LEU A 402 0.87 -15.27 -35.07
N TRP A 403 -0.03 -16.17 -35.49
CA TRP A 403 -0.02 -16.75 -36.84
C TRP A 403 -0.23 -15.66 -37.90
N GLU A 404 -1.22 -14.79 -37.73
CA GLU A 404 -1.47 -13.67 -38.65
C GLU A 404 -0.25 -12.74 -38.80
N ASP A 405 0.47 -12.49 -37.70
CA ASP A 405 1.67 -11.65 -37.69
C ASP A 405 2.92 -12.31 -38.31
N THR A 406 3.08 -13.63 -38.16
CA THR A 406 4.36 -14.31 -38.45
C THR A 406 4.30 -15.26 -39.64
N GLY A 407 3.10 -15.66 -40.06
CA GLY A 407 2.88 -16.71 -41.05
C GLY A 407 3.22 -18.13 -40.57
N ILE A 408 3.64 -18.29 -39.31
CA ILE A 408 3.97 -19.61 -38.73
C ILE A 408 2.67 -20.35 -38.42
N LYS A 409 2.48 -21.52 -39.03
CA LYS A 409 1.27 -22.35 -38.84
C LYS A 409 0.97 -22.58 -37.36
N GLU A 410 -0.31 -22.46 -36.99
CA GLU A 410 -0.79 -22.60 -35.60
C GLU A 410 -0.28 -23.89 -34.93
N GLN A 411 -0.30 -25.02 -35.65
CA GLN A 411 0.20 -26.31 -35.13
C GLN A 411 1.64 -26.21 -34.59
N ILE A 412 2.53 -25.51 -35.30
CA ILE A 412 3.92 -25.33 -34.88
C ILE A 412 3.99 -24.45 -33.63
N LEU A 413 3.15 -23.41 -33.54
CA LEU A 413 3.07 -22.55 -32.37
C LEU A 413 2.59 -23.33 -31.13
N HIS A 414 1.60 -24.22 -31.29
CA HIS A 414 1.15 -25.12 -30.22
C HIS A 414 2.25 -26.08 -29.77
N ASP A 415 2.98 -26.70 -30.70
CA ASP A 415 4.08 -27.61 -30.39
C ASP A 415 5.19 -26.88 -29.61
N MET A 416 5.56 -25.67 -30.03
CA MET A 416 6.55 -24.84 -29.34
C MET A 416 6.08 -24.40 -27.95
N LEU A 417 4.79 -24.11 -27.76
CA LEU A 417 4.21 -23.81 -26.44
C LEU A 417 4.30 -25.00 -25.50
N ASN A 418 4.01 -26.21 -25.98
CA ASN A 418 4.11 -27.43 -25.19
C ASN A 418 5.57 -27.71 -24.77
N ILE A 419 6.54 -27.50 -25.67
CA ILE A 419 7.97 -27.63 -25.36
C ILE A 419 8.40 -26.59 -24.31
N ASN A 420 7.96 -25.34 -24.43
CA ASN A 420 8.26 -24.28 -23.46
C ASN A 420 7.60 -24.53 -22.10
N ALA A 421 6.36 -25.05 -22.08
CA ALA A 421 5.68 -25.47 -20.86
C ALA A 421 6.46 -26.60 -20.16
N GLN A 422 6.90 -27.63 -20.90
CA GLN A 422 7.70 -28.74 -20.36
C GLN A 422 9.08 -28.30 -19.84
N LYS A 423 9.72 -27.31 -20.48
CA LYS A 423 10.97 -26.71 -19.97
C LYS A 423 10.76 -25.91 -18.68
N ASN A 424 9.61 -25.25 -18.52
CA ASN A 424 9.24 -24.58 -17.27
C ASN A 424 8.85 -25.59 -16.17
N VAL A 425 8.12 -26.67 -16.51
CA VAL A 425 7.80 -27.75 -15.56
C VAL A 425 9.07 -28.40 -14.99
N LYS A 426 10.12 -28.64 -15.79
CA LYS A 426 11.42 -29.13 -15.27
C LYS A 426 12.13 -28.15 -14.32
N LYS A 427 11.80 -26.86 -14.38
CA LYS A 427 12.29 -25.82 -13.46
C LYS A 427 11.40 -25.67 -12.22
N ASP A 428 10.12 -26.02 -12.34
CA ASP A 428 9.07 -25.92 -11.33
C ASP A 428 8.78 -27.24 -10.58
N VAL A 429 9.54 -28.32 -10.83
CA VAL A 429 9.50 -29.56 -10.01
C VAL A 429 9.86 -29.32 -8.52
N ASN A 430 10.17 -28.07 -8.12
CA ASN A 430 10.27 -27.67 -6.72
C ASN A 430 9.07 -26.90 -6.15
N MET A 431 7.95 -26.72 -6.84
CA MET A 431 6.72 -26.20 -6.21
C MET A 431 5.45 -26.74 -6.88
N ASN A 432 4.93 -27.85 -6.34
CA ASN A 432 3.54 -28.27 -6.56
C ASN A 432 2.60 -27.40 -5.74
N ILE A 433 1.70 -26.64 -6.38
CA ILE A 433 0.28 -26.57 -5.97
C ILE A 433 -0.58 -26.47 -7.23
N ASP A 434 -1.36 -27.52 -7.42
CA ASP A 434 -2.36 -27.76 -8.45
C ASP A 434 -3.50 -26.71 -8.44
N MET A 435 -4.06 -26.42 -9.62
CA MET A 435 -5.21 -25.53 -9.82
C MET A 435 -6.51 -26.35 -9.89
N GLY A 436 -7.14 -26.53 -8.73
CA GLY A 436 -8.54 -26.96 -8.63
C GLY A 436 -9.47 -25.76 -8.48
N PHE A 437 -10.54 -25.69 -9.27
CA PHE A 437 -11.66 -24.76 -9.08
C PHE A 437 -12.31 -25.01 -7.71
N GLY A 438 -11.84 -24.25 -6.73
CA GLY A 438 -12.35 -24.15 -5.37
C GLY A 438 -11.66 -22.93 -4.75
N GLN A 439 -12.42 -22.08 -4.05
CA GLN A 439 -11.86 -20.91 -3.38
C GLN A 439 -10.68 -21.38 -2.50
N LYS A 440 -9.45 -20.88 -2.74
CA LYS A 440 -8.30 -21.17 -1.86
C LYS A 440 -8.66 -20.63 -0.48
N LEU A 441 -9.06 -21.53 0.42
CA LEU A 441 -9.14 -21.23 1.85
C LEU A 441 -7.77 -20.73 2.29
N TYR A 442 -7.75 -19.66 3.08
CA TYR A 442 -6.51 -19.18 3.69
C TYR A 442 -5.91 -20.31 4.53
N LEU A 443 -4.85 -20.94 4.01
CA LEU A 443 -4.09 -21.94 4.74
C LEU A 443 -3.01 -21.22 5.54
N GLU A 444 -3.20 -21.17 6.84
CA GLU A 444 -2.26 -20.54 7.75
C GLU A 444 -0.88 -21.21 7.72
N PRO A 445 0.21 -20.46 7.56
CA PRO A 445 1.56 -21.02 7.66
C PRO A 445 1.82 -21.68 9.01
N ALA A 446 2.50 -22.83 9.00
CA ALA A 446 2.77 -23.60 10.22
C ALA A 446 3.61 -22.84 11.27
N TYR A 447 4.54 -21.98 10.83
CA TYR A 447 5.30 -21.14 11.76
C TYR A 447 4.40 -20.12 12.47
N LEU A 448 3.41 -19.58 11.76
CA LEU A 448 2.50 -18.57 12.29
C LEU A 448 1.56 -19.19 13.32
N LYS A 449 1.04 -20.38 13.02
CA LYS A 449 0.27 -21.18 13.98
C LYS A 449 1.08 -21.50 15.24
N ALA A 450 2.37 -21.85 15.07
CA ALA A 450 3.27 -22.12 16.20
C ALA A 450 3.54 -20.87 17.05
N GLU A 451 3.74 -19.69 16.45
CA GLU A 451 3.91 -18.44 17.21
C GLU A 451 2.67 -18.06 18.00
N ARG A 452 1.48 -18.18 17.40
CA ARG A 452 0.24 -17.87 18.11
C ARG A 452 -0.03 -18.83 19.24
N ALA A 453 0.20 -20.13 19.02
CA ALA A 453 0.08 -21.15 20.05
C ALA A 453 1.10 -20.95 21.17
N PHE A 454 2.33 -20.55 20.85
CA PHE A 454 3.34 -20.17 21.83
C PHE A 454 2.87 -18.98 22.69
N LEU A 455 2.43 -17.88 22.07
CA LEU A 455 1.94 -16.70 22.78
C LEU A 455 0.70 -17.00 23.64
N LYS A 456 -0.20 -17.83 23.14
CA LYS A 456 -1.38 -18.32 23.87
C LYS A 456 -0.98 -19.14 25.10
N LEU A 457 -0.05 -20.07 24.95
CA LEU A 457 0.41 -20.95 26.02
C LEU A 457 1.08 -20.16 27.16
N ILE A 458 2.02 -19.27 26.84
CA ILE A 458 2.71 -18.48 27.88
C ILE A 458 1.78 -17.45 28.55
N LEU A 459 0.68 -17.06 27.90
CA LEU A 459 -0.30 -16.15 28.49
C LEU A 459 -1.18 -16.87 29.53
N GLU A 460 -1.46 -18.16 29.31
CA GLU A 460 -2.38 -18.96 30.11
C GLU A 460 -1.69 -19.86 31.14
N ASN A 461 -0.37 -20.10 31.00
CA ASN A 461 0.42 -20.93 31.89
C ASN A 461 1.67 -20.20 32.40
N ASP A 462 1.67 -19.91 33.71
CA ASP A 462 2.74 -19.15 34.36
C ASP A 462 4.08 -19.91 34.40
N GLU A 463 4.05 -21.25 34.47
CA GLU A 463 5.27 -22.08 34.42
C GLU A 463 5.89 -22.05 33.02
N ALA A 464 5.05 -22.17 31.98
CA ALA A 464 5.46 -22.05 30.59
C ALA A 464 6.06 -20.69 30.29
N PHE A 465 5.46 -19.62 30.82
CA PHE A 465 6.02 -18.27 30.73
C PHE A 465 7.42 -18.19 31.35
N LYS A 466 7.56 -18.57 32.63
CA LYS A 466 8.86 -18.51 33.35
C LYS A 466 9.93 -19.30 32.64
N TYR A 467 9.58 -20.47 32.13
CA TYR A 467 10.49 -21.31 31.36
C TYR A 467 10.88 -20.67 30.02
N SER A 468 9.94 -20.04 29.32
CA SER A 468 10.18 -19.44 28.00
C SER A 468 11.19 -18.29 28.02
N LEU A 469 11.26 -17.51 29.12
CA LEU A 469 12.16 -16.37 29.28
C LEU A 469 13.63 -16.73 29.05
N ASN A 470 14.03 -17.97 29.41
CA ASN A 470 15.40 -18.46 29.25
C ASN A 470 15.65 -19.20 27.93
N LYS A 471 14.64 -19.31 27.06
CA LYS A 471 14.68 -20.15 25.85
C LYS A 471 14.44 -19.40 24.55
N ILE A 472 13.69 -18.30 24.60
CA ILE A 472 13.33 -17.49 23.44
C ILE A 472 13.19 -16.01 23.84
N GLY A 473 13.96 -15.14 23.19
CA GLY A 473 13.88 -13.70 23.38
C GLY A 473 12.88 -13.03 22.42
N ASN A 474 12.48 -11.79 22.70
CA ASN A 474 11.57 -11.04 21.84
C ASN A 474 12.07 -10.93 20.38
N GLY A 475 13.39 -10.75 20.19
CA GLY A 475 14.02 -10.71 18.86
C GLY A 475 13.93 -12.03 18.07
N GLU A 476 13.47 -13.12 18.68
CA GLU A 476 13.31 -14.43 18.06
C GLU A 476 11.92 -14.67 17.45
N LEU A 477 10.91 -13.87 17.77
CA LEU A 477 9.63 -13.89 17.04
C LEU A 477 9.76 -13.28 15.62
N ILE A 478 8.92 -13.75 14.71
CA ILE A 478 8.93 -13.51 13.27
C ILE A 478 8.07 -12.30 12.96
N LEU A 479 6.81 -12.27 13.41
CA LEU A 479 5.92 -11.12 13.20
C LEU A 479 6.21 -9.99 14.18
N GLU A 480 6.24 -8.76 13.66
CA GLU A 480 6.44 -7.56 14.48
C GLU A 480 5.29 -7.32 15.47
N SER A 481 4.06 -7.67 15.09
CA SER A 481 2.90 -7.65 15.99
C SER A 481 3.05 -8.66 17.13
N HIS A 482 3.57 -9.86 16.85
CA HIS A 482 3.85 -10.87 17.87
C HIS A 482 4.92 -10.42 18.86
N LYS A 483 5.96 -9.73 18.38
CA LYS A 483 6.99 -9.14 19.26
C LYS A 483 6.40 -8.15 20.26
N LYS A 484 5.59 -7.21 19.77
CA LYS A 484 4.89 -6.24 20.65
C LYS A 484 3.96 -6.94 21.64
N ILE A 485 3.20 -7.93 21.20
CA ILE A 485 2.31 -8.70 22.09
C ILE A 485 3.13 -9.44 23.16
N TYR A 486 4.27 -10.01 22.80
CA TYR A 486 5.18 -10.65 23.75
C TYR A 486 5.74 -9.66 24.78
N GLU A 487 6.11 -8.46 24.36
CA GLU A 487 6.49 -7.37 25.28
C GLU A 487 5.33 -7.04 26.24
N TYR A 488 4.10 -6.91 25.73
CA TYR A 488 2.93 -6.65 26.56
C TYR A 488 2.64 -7.79 27.54
N ILE A 489 2.91 -9.05 27.17
CA ILE A 489 2.81 -10.18 28.09
C ILE A 489 3.85 -9.99 29.21
N ILE A 490 5.12 -9.75 28.88
CA ILE A 490 6.20 -9.57 29.87
C ILE A 490 5.91 -8.42 30.84
N GLU A 491 5.51 -7.25 30.32
CA GLU A 491 5.23 -6.04 31.12
C GLU A 491 4.07 -6.23 32.12
N ASN A 492 3.21 -7.21 31.86
CA ASN A 492 1.92 -7.38 32.49
C ASN A 492 1.83 -8.62 33.40
N MET A 493 2.92 -9.37 33.55
CA MET A 493 2.96 -10.51 34.47
C MET A 493 2.94 -10.12 35.95
N LYS A 494 2.94 -8.82 36.28
CA LYS A 494 2.69 -8.30 37.63
C LYS A 494 1.24 -8.53 38.13
N TYR A 495 0.32 -8.91 37.24
CA TYR A 495 -1.05 -9.23 37.63
C TYR A 495 -1.21 -10.75 37.76
N ASP A 496 -1.59 -11.21 38.95
CA ASP A 496 -1.80 -12.65 39.25
C ASP A 496 -2.99 -13.25 38.47
N ASP A 497 -3.92 -12.41 38.00
CA ASP A 497 -5.15 -12.83 37.34
C ASP A 497 -5.01 -12.83 35.80
N ALA A 498 -5.14 -14.03 35.20
CA ALA A 498 -5.07 -14.23 33.74
C ALA A 498 -6.12 -13.43 32.95
N GLN A 499 -7.32 -13.17 33.52
CA GLN A 499 -8.33 -12.34 32.86
C GLN A 499 -7.91 -10.87 32.83
N LYS A 500 -7.34 -10.36 33.92
CA LYS A 500 -6.77 -9.00 33.95
C LYS A 500 -5.61 -8.86 32.97
N ARG A 501 -4.75 -9.90 32.87
CA ARG A 501 -3.67 -9.91 31.88
C ARG A 501 -4.20 -9.77 30.46
N LYS A 502 -5.20 -10.57 30.09
CA LYS A 502 -5.87 -10.51 28.78
C LYS A 502 -6.47 -9.13 28.49
N LYS A 503 -7.19 -8.55 29.45
CA LYS A 503 -7.82 -7.22 29.29
C LYS A 503 -6.77 -6.12 29.05
N TYR A 504 -5.69 -6.10 29.81
CA TYR A 504 -4.62 -5.11 29.63
C TYR A 504 -3.94 -5.24 28.25
N ILE A 505 -3.61 -6.46 27.82
CA ILE A 505 -2.96 -6.67 26.51
C ILE A 505 -3.90 -6.22 25.39
N GLU A 506 -5.18 -6.57 25.46
CA GLU A 506 -6.17 -6.14 24.47
C GLU A 506 -6.22 -4.61 24.34
N LEU A 507 -6.17 -3.88 25.45
CA LEU A 507 -6.18 -2.41 25.47
C LEU A 507 -4.89 -1.79 24.90
N LYS A 508 -3.76 -2.53 24.94
CA LYS A 508 -2.48 -2.11 24.35
C LYS A 508 -2.42 -2.37 22.84
N CYS A 509 -3.19 -3.32 22.33
CA CYS A 509 -3.28 -3.64 20.91
C CYS A 509 -4.08 -2.59 20.12
N VAL A 510 -3.59 -1.35 20.06
CA VAL A 510 -4.29 -0.21 19.46
C VAL A 510 -4.13 -0.09 17.94
N ASP A 511 -3.18 -0.79 17.35
CA ASP A 511 -2.98 -0.80 15.89
C ASP A 511 -3.65 -2.01 15.23
N ILE A 512 -3.90 -1.90 13.93
CA ILE A 512 -4.62 -2.92 13.16
C ILE A 512 -3.95 -4.28 13.22
N ASP A 513 -2.61 -4.33 13.19
CA ASP A 513 -1.87 -5.58 13.10
C ASP A 513 -1.79 -6.26 14.46
N THR A 514 -1.53 -5.51 15.54
CA THR A 514 -1.56 -6.06 16.91
C THR A 514 -2.96 -6.50 17.34
N SER A 515 -4.00 -5.73 17.04
CA SER A 515 -5.39 -6.13 17.30
C SER A 515 -5.80 -7.41 16.54
N LYS A 516 -5.41 -7.51 15.25
CA LYS A 516 -5.70 -8.69 14.43
C LYS A 516 -5.04 -9.94 15.02
N GLU A 517 -3.74 -9.85 15.31
CA GLU A 517 -3.01 -10.98 15.86
C GLU A 517 -3.45 -11.33 17.27
N TRP A 518 -3.80 -10.34 18.11
CA TRP A 518 -4.38 -10.59 19.42
C TRP A 518 -5.62 -11.48 19.35
N ILE A 519 -6.57 -11.17 18.45
CA ILE A 519 -7.77 -11.99 18.27
C ILE A 519 -7.42 -13.38 17.74
N ASN A 520 -6.49 -13.48 16.80
CA ASN A 520 -6.07 -14.78 16.29
C ASN A 520 -5.36 -15.64 17.35
N ILE A 521 -4.55 -15.05 18.22
CA ILE A 521 -3.94 -15.73 19.37
C ILE A 521 -5.03 -16.21 20.33
N MET A 522 -6.01 -15.36 20.65
CA MET A 522 -7.09 -15.72 21.56
C MET A 522 -7.99 -16.84 21.03
N GLU A 523 -8.22 -16.88 19.71
CA GLU A 523 -8.95 -17.93 19.00
C GLU A 523 -8.09 -19.17 18.68
N THR A 524 -6.79 -19.16 19.00
CA THR A 524 -5.93 -20.34 18.84
C THR A 524 -6.23 -21.32 19.97
N GLU A 525 -6.68 -22.51 19.59
CA GLU A 525 -6.89 -23.62 20.53
C GLU A 525 -5.55 -24.30 20.82
N VAL A 526 -5.20 -24.35 22.10
CA VAL A 526 -4.04 -25.08 22.61
C VAL A 526 -4.58 -26.02 23.69
N GLN A 527 -4.70 -27.30 23.36
CA GLN A 527 -5.09 -28.34 24.31
C GLN A 527 -3.82 -29.03 24.82
N TYR A 528 -3.66 -29.09 26.13
CA TYR A 528 -2.54 -29.75 26.78
C TYR A 528 -2.91 -30.15 28.21
N ASP A 529 -2.36 -31.26 28.68
CA ASP A 529 -2.41 -31.63 30.09
C ASP A 529 -1.30 -30.88 30.84
N ASN A 530 -1.50 -30.62 32.14
CA ASN A 530 -0.58 -29.84 32.97
C ASN A 530 0.86 -30.43 33.03
N GLU A 531 1.06 -31.69 32.65
CA GLU A 531 2.39 -32.33 32.61
C GLU A 531 3.07 -32.24 31.23
N GLU A 532 2.36 -31.88 30.16
CA GLU A 532 2.87 -31.92 28.78
C GLU A 532 3.19 -30.55 28.16
N TRP A 533 2.93 -29.44 28.87
CA TRP A 533 3.14 -28.08 28.35
C TRP A 533 4.59 -27.83 27.92
N MET A 534 5.57 -28.45 28.59
CA MET A 534 7.00 -28.30 28.29
C MET A 534 7.34 -28.79 26.88
N ASN A 535 6.83 -29.97 26.51
CA ASN A 535 7.08 -30.56 25.20
C ASN A 535 6.42 -29.72 24.09
N MET A 536 5.21 -29.23 24.32
CA MET A 536 4.52 -28.35 23.36
C MET A 536 5.23 -27.01 23.20
N LEU A 537 5.67 -26.40 24.30
CA LEU A 537 6.43 -25.15 24.28
C LEU A 537 7.73 -25.31 23.48
N HIS A 538 8.47 -26.42 23.69
CA HIS A 538 9.66 -26.74 22.90
C HIS A 538 9.35 -26.91 21.42
N ASN A 539 8.29 -27.65 21.08
CA ASN A 539 7.87 -27.86 19.69
C ASN A 539 7.56 -26.53 19.00
N PHE A 540 6.85 -25.61 19.67
CA PHE A 540 6.58 -24.29 19.11
C PHE A 540 7.86 -23.46 18.92
N ILE A 541 8.73 -23.40 19.93
CA ILE A 541 10.01 -22.68 19.87
C ILE A 541 10.90 -23.24 18.75
N ASN A 542 11.01 -24.57 18.64
CA ASN A 542 11.78 -25.24 17.60
C ASN A 542 11.24 -24.90 16.21
N ARG A 543 9.90 -24.89 16.03
CA ARG A 543 9.27 -24.51 14.76
C ARG A 543 9.58 -23.06 14.36
N ILE A 544 9.57 -22.14 15.32
CA ILE A 544 9.91 -20.72 15.12
C ILE A 544 11.39 -20.57 14.74
N LYS A 545 12.29 -21.19 15.50
CA LYS A 545 13.75 -21.17 15.25
C LYS A 545 14.10 -21.77 13.89
N LYS A 546 13.49 -22.91 13.54
CA LYS A 546 13.69 -23.58 12.26
C LYS A 546 13.29 -22.67 11.10
N TYR A 547 12.12 -22.03 11.17
CA TYR A 547 11.69 -21.10 10.12
C TYR A 547 12.65 -19.92 9.98
N LYS A 548 13.14 -19.35 11.08
CA LYS A 548 14.15 -18.27 11.02
C LYS A 548 15.45 -18.70 10.37
N LEU A 549 15.94 -19.91 10.68
CA LEU A 549 17.13 -20.45 10.04
C LEU A 549 16.89 -20.72 8.55
N GLU A 550 15.70 -21.15 8.15
CA GLU A 550 15.32 -21.32 6.75
C GLU A 550 15.26 -19.98 5.98
N GLU A 551 14.72 -18.92 6.60
CA GLU A 551 14.75 -17.56 6.02
C GLU A 551 16.18 -17.02 5.93
N TYR A 552 16.99 -17.22 6.98
CA TYR A 552 18.39 -16.82 6.96
C TYR A 552 19.16 -17.59 5.88
N LYS A 553 18.92 -18.90 5.72
CA LYS A 553 19.45 -19.73 4.65
C LYS A 553 19.13 -19.14 3.27
N LYS A 554 17.87 -18.75 3.02
CA LYS A 554 17.48 -18.11 1.75
C LYS A 554 18.23 -16.80 1.50
N ASN A 555 18.37 -15.96 2.52
CA ASN A 555 19.12 -14.70 2.42
C ASN A 555 20.60 -14.95 2.08
N ILE A 556 21.25 -15.88 2.78
CA ILE A 556 22.65 -16.25 2.50
C ILE A 556 22.82 -16.79 1.08
N ILE A 557 21.91 -17.65 0.60
CA ILE A 557 21.92 -18.13 -0.80
C ILE A 557 21.78 -16.96 -1.79
N GLY A 558 20.96 -15.96 -1.46
CA GLY A 558 20.84 -14.73 -2.24
C GLY A 558 22.15 -13.95 -2.31
N LYS A 559 22.83 -13.78 -1.17
CA LYS A 559 24.14 -13.10 -1.10
C LYS A 559 25.22 -13.83 -1.89
N ILE A 560 25.29 -15.16 -1.78
CA ILE A 560 26.23 -15.99 -2.56
C ILE A 560 26.07 -15.68 -4.06
N LYS A 561 24.84 -15.76 -4.58
CA LYS A 561 24.54 -15.44 -5.98
C LYS A 561 24.91 -14.01 -6.37
N GLU A 562 24.68 -13.05 -5.47
CA GLU A 562 25.03 -11.65 -5.68
C GLU A 562 26.55 -11.45 -5.81
N TYR A 563 27.34 -11.98 -4.88
CA TYR A 563 28.79 -11.83 -4.88
C TYR A 563 29.46 -12.61 -6.03
N GLU A 564 28.93 -13.78 -6.40
CA GLU A 564 29.34 -14.53 -7.59
C GLU A 564 29.11 -13.72 -8.87
N SER A 565 27.94 -13.07 -9.00
CA SER A 565 27.63 -12.23 -10.17
C SER A 565 28.53 -11.01 -10.31
N LYS A 566 29.13 -10.55 -9.20
CA LYS A 566 30.07 -9.43 -9.13
C LYS A 566 31.53 -9.87 -9.24
N GLY A 567 31.81 -11.16 -9.43
CA GLY A 567 33.17 -11.71 -9.51
C GLY A 567 33.92 -11.73 -8.17
N ASN A 568 33.25 -11.48 -7.05
CA ASN A 568 33.88 -11.48 -5.72
C ASN A 568 33.79 -12.88 -5.09
N LEU A 569 34.72 -13.74 -5.48
CA LEU A 569 34.76 -15.15 -5.07
C LEU A 569 35.10 -15.34 -3.59
N GLU A 570 35.89 -14.44 -3.00
CA GLU A 570 36.29 -14.55 -1.58
C GLU A 570 35.10 -14.34 -0.64
N GLU A 571 34.28 -13.32 -0.89
CA GLU A 571 33.06 -13.08 -0.11
C GLU A 571 32.01 -14.17 -0.35
N SER A 572 31.89 -14.69 -1.58
CA SER A 572 31.02 -15.84 -1.86
C SER A 572 31.40 -17.06 -1.02
N LEU A 573 32.70 -17.38 -0.92
CA LEU A 573 33.19 -18.50 -0.10
C LEU A 573 32.90 -18.32 1.40
N LYS A 574 33.01 -17.10 1.93
CA LYS A 574 32.63 -16.79 3.33
C LYS A 574 31.15 -17.07 3.58
N PHE A 575 30.27 -16.65 2.66
CA PHE A 575 28.84 -16.94 2.77
C PHE A 575 28.51 -18.43 2.57
N ALA A 576 29.26 -19.16 1.73
CA ALA A 576 29.10 -20.60 1.56
C ALA A 576 29.46 -21.37 2.85
N GLN A 577 30.50 -20.96 3.58
CA GLN A 577 30.83 -21.54 4.89
C GLN A 577 29.72 -21.25 5.93
N GLN A 578 29.17 -20.03 5.94
CA GLN A 578 28.02 -19.70 6.79
C GLN A 578 26.80 -20.56 6.45
N LEU A 579 26.55 -20.82 5.16
CA LEU A 579 25.46 -21.68 4.69
C LEU A 579 25.57 -23.10 5.24
N MET A 580 26.76 -23.70 5.25
CA MET A 580 27.00 -25.03 5.84
C MET A 580 26.66 -25.05 7.34
N GLY A 581 27.08 -24.01 8.08
CA GLY A 581 26.75 -23.88 9.50
C GLY A 581 25.24 -23.77 9.76
N ILE A 582 24.51 -23.03 8.92
CA ILE A 582 23.04 -22.91 9.02
C ILE A 582 22.36 -24.25 8.72
N GLN A 583 22.80 -24.96 7.68
CA GLN A 583 22.24 -26.27 7.33
C GLN A 583 22.41 -27.30 8.44
N LYS A 584 23.58 -27.31 9.10
CA LYS A 584 23.82 -28.16 10.27
C LYS A 584 22.86 -27.83 11.41
N ARG A 585 22.70 -26.55 11.77
CA ARG A 585 21.78 -26.10 12.82
C ARG A 585 20.31 -26.42 12.52
N ILE A 586 19.89 -26.38 11.24
CA ILE A 586 18.53 -26.81 10.84
C ILE A 586 18.34 -28.31 11.07
N GLY A 587 19.38 -29.13 10.80
CA GLY A 587 19.34 -30.58 11.02
C GLY A 587 19.35 -30.98 12.51
N GLU A 588 19.90 -30.12 13.38
CA GLU A 588 19.91 -30.31 14.83
C GLU A 588 18.57 -29.97 15.50
N ILE A 589 17.68 -29.21 14.84
CA ILE A 589 16.33 -28.92 15.31
C ILE A 589 15.39 -30.05 14.87
N GLN A 590 15.18 -31.02 15.75
CA GLN A 590 14.12 -32.03 15.62
C GLN A 590 12.76 -31.43 15.96
#